data_AF-A0A2W6A0W9-F1
#
_entry.id   AF-A0A2W6A0W9-F1
#
_cell.length_a   1.000
_cell.length_b   1.000
_cell.length_c   1.000
_cell.angle_alpha   90.00
_cell.angle_beta   90.00
_cell.angle_gamma   90.00
#
_symmetry.space_group_name_H-M   'P 1'
#
loop_
_entity.id
_entity.type
_entity.pdbx_description
1 polymer ?
#
loop_
_entity_poly.entity_id
_entity_poly.type
_entity_poly.pdbx_seq_one_letter_code
_entity_poly.pdbx_strand_id
1 'polypeptide(L)'
;MRKAIAVMRIFFGIVFFSNGLAKFVPGIAHLPGGYFLIDSQGAKSIIEHNAAHHPVALYHDLVFKVFVPNWSLFGPLVGLSEMTAGLLLILGLASALGALLAATLSLHIQFSDANGPWLYEYAVEWVPLLCLVFMRSGTLWGLDGVIARSNPRWRWAFAGTEAPSRAASAQG
;
A
#
# COMPACT_ATOMS: atom_id res chain seq x y z
N MET A 1 -0.17 -20.86 -6.66
CA MET A 1 0.53 -19.71 -6.05
C MET A 1 0.17 -18.37 -6.70
N ARG A 2 0.33 -18.15 -8.02
CA ARG A 2 0.03 -16.84 -8.66
C ARG A 2 -1.38 -16.28 -8.42
N LYS A 3 -2.42 -17.14 -8.43
CA LYS A 3 -3.80 -16.74 -8.11
C LYS A 3 -3.94 -16.16 -6.69
N ALA A 4 -3.29 -16.79 -5.71
CA ALA A 4 -3.31 -16.29 -4.32
C ALA A 4 -2.63 -14.92 -4.20
N ILE A 5 -1.51 -14.72 -4.90
CA ILE A 5 -0.82 -13.42 -4.97
C ILE A 5 -1.74 -12.34 -5.56
N ALA A 6 -2.47 -12.65 -6.63
CA ALA A 6 -3.42 -11.73 -7.23
C ALA A 6 -4.60 -11.40 -6.29
N VAL A 7 -5.12 -12.41 -5.57
CA VAL A 7 -6.16 -12.19 -4.54
C VAL A 7 -5.66 -11.29 -3.43
N MET A 8 -4.47 -11.55 -2.88
CA MET A 8 -3.86 -10.71 -1.83
C MET A 8 -3.66 -9.27 -2.31
N ARG A 9 -3.15 -9.09 -3.54
CA ARG A 9 -2.99 -7.77 -4.17
C ARG A 9 -4.32 -7.02 -4.24
N ILE A 10 -5.37 -7.67 -4.73
CA ILE A 10 -6.70 -7.05 -4.86
C ILE A 10 -7.27 -6.74 -3.47
N PHE A 11 -7.12 -7.65 -2.51
CA PHE A 11 -7.57 -7.45 -1.13
C PHE A 11 -6.94 -6.22 -0.50
N PHE A 12 -5.61 -6.11 -0.49
CA PHE A 12 -4.94 -4.90 -0.01
C PHE A 12 -5.33 -3.66 -0.80
N GLY A 13 -5.50 -3.80 -2.11
CA GLY A 13 -5.99 -2.72 -2.97
C GLY A 13 -7.35 -2.17 -2.51
N ILE A 14 -8.29 -3.06 -2.17
CA ILE A 14 -9.60 -2.70 -1.62
C ILE A 14 -9.46 -2.00 -0.28
N VAL A 15 -8.65 -2.54 0.65
CA VAL A 15 -8.43 -1.96 1.99
C VAL A 15 -7.89 -0.54 1.92
N PHE A 16 -6.87 -0.30 1.09
CA PHE A 16 -6.30 1.04 0.93
C PHE A 16 -7.25 1.99 0.21
N PHE A 17 -7.93 1.50 -0.83
CA PHE A 17 -8.88 2.33 -1.56
C PHE A 17 -10.06 2.77 -0.69
N SER A 18 -10.65 1.87 0.10
CA SER A 18 -11.77 2.18 0.98
C SER A 18 -11.36 3.12 2.13
N ASN A 19 -10.20 2.90 2.75
CA ASN A 19 -9.67 3.81 3.77
C ASN A 19 -9.39 5.21 3.21
N GLY A 20 -8.79 5.29 2.02
CA GLY A 20 -8.55 6.57 1.36
C GLY A 20 -9.86 7.29 1.01
N LEU A 21 -10.85 6.55 0.52
CA LEU A 21 -12.18 7.09 0.20
C LEU A 21 -12.90 7.63 1.44
N ALA A 22 -12.77 6.94 2.59
CA ALA A 22 -13.37 7.36 3.86
C ALA A 22 -12.86 8.73 4.35
N LYS A 23 -11.68 9.18 3.88
CA LYS A 23 -11.15 10.51 4.19
C LYS A 23 -11.82 11.64 3.40
N PHE A 24 -12.55 11.31 2.34
CA PHE A 24 -13.27 12.29 1.49
C PHE A 24 -14.78 12.19 1.61
N VAL A 25 -15.31 11.00 1.92
CA VAL A 25 -16.75 10.77 1.95
C VAL A 25 -17.24 10.56 3.39
N PRO A 26 -17.92 11.55 3.98
CA PRO A 26 -18.50 11.42 5.30
C PRO A 26 -19.48 10.23 5.36
N GLY A 27 -19.43 9.46 6.45
CA GLY A 27 -20.37 8.37 6.71
C GLY A 27 -19.98 7.00 6.13
N ILE A 28 -19.09 6.92 5.13
CA ILE A 28 -18.60 5.63 4.59
C ILE A 28 -17.74 4.86 5.60
N ALA A 29 -17.20 5.57 6.61
CA ALA A 29 -16.39 4.96 7.64
C ALA A 29 -17.13 3.94 8.52
N HIS A 30 -18.46 3.88 8.48
CA HIS A 30 -19.25 2.97 9.32
C HIS A 30 -19.64 1.71 8.53
N LEU A 31 -18.95 0.60 8.80
CA LEU A 31 -19.28 -0.69 8.18
C LEU A 31 -20.21 -1.51 9.08
N PRO A 32 -21.06 -2.38 8.50
CA PRO A 32 -21.89 -3.31 9.27
C PRO A 32 -21.03 -4.15 10.22
N GLY A 33 -21.48 -4.30 11.47
CA GLY A 33 -20.76 -5.10 12.49
C GLY A 33 -19.76 -4.32 13.35
N GLY A 34 -19.74 -2.99 13.28
CA GLY A 34 -18.92 -2.15 14.17
C GLY A 34 -17.46 -2.00 13.73
N TYR A 35 -17.14 -2.34 12.49
CA TYR A 35 -15.84 -2.06 11.89
C TYR A 35 -15.82 -0.62 11.35
N PHE A 36 -14.69 0.06 11.55
CA PHE A 36 -14.53 1.44 11.13
C PHE A 36 -13.41 1.57 10.11
N LEU A 37 -13.67 2.26 9.00
CA LEU A 37 -12.58 2.79 8.16
C LEU A 37 -12.02 4.04 8.84
N ILE A 38 -10.77 4.35 8.56
CA ILE A 38 -10.10 5.51 9.15
C ILE A 38 -10.43 6.75 8.32
N ASP A 39 -11.37 7.56 8.83
CA ASP A 39 -11.66 8.87 8.25
C ASP A 39 -10.53 9.90 8.49
N SER A 40 -10.70 11.11 7.95
CA SER A 40 -9.66 12.15 8.02
C SER A 40 -9.39 12.62 9.46
N GLN A 41 -10.41 12.68 10.33
CA GLN A 41 -10.21 13.09 11.72
C GLN A 41 -9.65 11.94 12.56
N GLY A 42 -10.05 10.70 12.29
CA GLY A 42 -9.46 9.50 12.87
C GLY A 42 -7.97 9.40 12.57
N ALA A 43 -7.58 9.61 11.31
CA ALA A 43 -6.16 9.62 10.92
C ALA A 43 -5.36 10.72 11.65
N LYS A 44 -5.96 11.91 11.82
CA LYS A 44 -5.36 13.01 12.60
C LYS A 44 -5.18 12.62 14.07
N SER A 45 -6.24 12.09 14.68
CA SER A 45 -6.23 11.70 16.10
C SER A 45 -5.19 10.61 16.37
N ILE A 46 -5.07 9.61 15.47
CA ILE A 46 -4.05 8.56 15.57
C ILE A 46 -2.66 9.17 15.53
N ILE A 47 -2.35 10.04 14.57
CA ILE A 47 -1.00 10.59 14.45
C ILE A 47 -0.64 11.51 15.62
N GLU A 48 -1.61 12.27 16.15
CA GLU A 48 -1.45 13.09 17.36
C GLU A 48 -1.18 12.23 18.58
N HIS A 49 -1.98 11.19 18.80
CA HIS A 49 -1.84 10.27 19.92
C HIS A 49 -0.47 9.58 19.92
N ASN A 50 -0.10 9.03 18.76
CA ASN A 50 1.15 8.30 18.57
C ASN A 50 2.36 9.22 18.73
N ALA A 51 2.29 10.45 18.19
CA ALA A 51 3.38 11.41 18.29
C ALA A 51 3.61 11.97 19.70
N ALA A 52 2.56 12.09 20.53
CA ALA A 52 2.62 12.70 21.86
C ALA A 52 3.63 12.05 22.81
N HIS A 53 3.86 10.74 22.64
CA HIS A 53 4.78 9.96 23.47
C HIS A 53 5.92 9.32 22.65
N HIS A 54 6.16 9.85 21.45
CA HIS A 54 7.13 9.29 20.54
C HIS A 54 8.57 9.50 21.04
N PRO A 55 9.46 8.48 20.97
CA PRO A 55 10.81 8.57 21.51
C PRO A 55 11.71 9.52 20.71
N VAL A 56 11.37 9.78 19.44
CA VAL A 56 12.14 10.68 18.56
C VAL A 56 11.52 12.07 18.58
N ALA A 57 12.18 13.01 19.26
CA ALA A 57 11.73 14.39 19.40
C ALA A 57 11.52 15.11 18.05
N LEU A 58 12.36 14.82 17.06
CA LEU A 58 12.20 15.37 15.71
C LEU A 58 10.86 14.97 15.07
N TYR A 59 10.41 13.74 15.29
CA TYR A 59 9.15 13.26 14.76
C TYR A 59 7.96 13.89 15.49
N HIS A 60 8.02 13.96 16.83
CA HIS A 60 7.04 14.71 17.63
C HIS A 60 6.89 16.13 17.10
N ASP A 61 8.00 16.85 16.93
CA ASP A 61 8.01 18.23 16.43
C ASP A 61 7.46 18.35 15.01
N LEU A 62 7.81 17.43 14.12
CA LEU A 62 7.27 17.40 12.76
C LEU A 62 5.74 17.27 12.78
N VAL A 63 5.21 16.36 13.61
CA VAL A 63 3.77 16.14 13.72
C VAL A 63 3.08 17.38 14.28
N PHE A 64 3.51 17.89 15.43
CA PHE A 64 2.82 18.99 16.13
C PHE A 64 3.08 20.38 15.55
N LYS A 65 4.21 20.61 14.85
CA LYS A 65 4.55 21.91 14.26
C LYS A 65 4.24 21.99 12.76
N VAL A 66 4.15 20.86 12.06
CA VAL A 66 3.94 20.83 10.61
C VAL A 66 2.66 20.10 10.22
N PHE A 67 2.51 18.81 10.56
CA PHE A 67 1.38 18.03 10.03
C PHE A 67 0.04 18.44 10.62
N VAL A 68 -0.07 18.49 11.94
CA VAL A 68 -1.31 18.79 12.65
C VAL A 68 -1.83 20.21 12.36
N PRO A 69 -1.00 21.26 12.40
CA PRO A 69 -1.45 22.61 12.07
C PRO A 69 -1.89 22.77 10.60
N ASN A 70 -1.30 21.99 9.69
CA ASN A 70 -1.58 22.03 8.26
C ASN A 70 -2.42 20.82 7.80
N TRP A 71 -3.26 20.26 8.67
CA TRP A 71 -4.01 19.04 8.36
C TRP A 71 -4.96 19.16 7.15
N SER A 72 -5.45 20.37 6.87
CA SER A 72 -6.25 20.64 5.66
C SER A 72 -5.50 20.33 4.35
N LEU A 73 -4.17 20.33 4.38
CA LEU A 73 -3.32 19.88 3.28
C LEU A 73 -2.96 18.39 3.42
N PHE A 74 -2.48 17.97 4.59
CA PHE A 74 -1.95 16.62 4.77
C PHE A 74 -3.04 15.52 4.79
N GLY A 75 -4.21 15.78 5.37
CA GLY A 75 -5.32 14.81 5.41
C GLY A 75 -5.75 14.36 4.00
N PRO A 76 -6.06 15.29 3.07
CA PRO A 76 -6.32 14.95 1.68
C PRO A 76 -5.15 14.25 0.98
N LEU A 77 -3.90 14.64 1.24
CA LEU A 77 -2.74 13.98 0.63
C LEU A 77 -2.60 12.52 1.09
N VAL A 78 -2.87 12.22 2.36
CA VAL A 78 -2.91 10.85 2.87
C VAL A 78 -4.01 10.07 2.16
N GLY A 79 -5.24 10.61 2.09
CA GLY A 79 -6.35 9.95 1.40
C GLY A 79 -6.07 9.70 -0.08
N LEU A 80 -5.51 10.67 -0.80
CA LEU A 80 -5.12 10.51 -2.20
C LEU A 80 -4.02 9.45 -2.37
N SER A 81 -3.07 9.39 -1.44
CA SER A 81 -2.00 8.39 -1.47
C SER A 81 -2.54 6.98 -1.26
N GLU A 82 -3.44 6.79 -0.29
CA GLU A 82 -4.12 5.52 -0.03
C GLU A 82 -5.00 5.10 -1.22
N MET A 83 -5.81 6.00 -1.78
CA MET A 83 -6.63 5.72 -2.96
C MET A 83 -5.76 5.37 -4.18
N THR A 84 -4.65 6.08 -4.38
CA THR A 84 -3.72 5.82 -5.48
C THR A 84 -3.10 4.44 -5.33
N ALA A 85 -2.57 4.10 -4.15
CA ALA A 85 -2.04 2.77 -3.87
C ALA A 85 -3.10 1.69 -4.10
N GLY A 86 -4.32 1.92 -3.60
CA GLY A 86 -5.47 1.03 -3.76
C GLY A 86 -5.82 0.77 -5.23
N LEU A 87 -5.93 1.83 -6.04
CA LEU A 87 -6.23 1.71 -7.47
C LEU A 87 -5.14 0.97 -8.25
N LEU A 88 -3.86 1.30 -8.01
CA LEU A 88 -2.73 0.61 -8.64
C LEU A 88 -2.74 -0.89 -8.32
N LEU A 89 -3.08 -1.26 -7.09
CA LEU A 89 -3.18 -2.65 -6.65
C LEU A 89 -4.43 -3.37 -7.21
N ILE A 90 -5.60 -2.75 -7.17
CA ILE A 90 -6.84 -3.35 -7.71
C ILE A 90 -6.68 -3.62 -9.20
N LEU A 91 -6.29 -2.61 -9.96
CA LEU A 91 -6.09 -2.69 -11.40
C LEU A 91 -4.86 -3.53 -11.77
N GLY A 92 -3.95 -3.76 -10.82
CA GLY A 92 -2.66 -4.36 -11.07
C GLY A 92 -1.86 -3.59 -12.11
N LEU A 93 -1.90 -2.25 -12.03
CA LEU A 93 -1.14 -1.31 -12.85
C LEU A 93 -0.01 -0.74 -12.01
N ALA A 94 1.23 -0.80 -12.50
CA ALA A 94 2.42 -0.48 -11.72
C ALA A 94 2.36 -1.10 -10.30
N SER A 95 1.94 -2.36 -10.24
CA SER A 95 1.52 -3.04 -9.00
C SER A 95 2.59 -3.04 -7.91
N ALA A 96 3.88 -3.10 -8.29
CA ALA A 96 5.00 -3.00 -7.37
C ALA A 96 5.11 -1.60 -6.74
N LEU A 97 4.85 -0.52 -7.50
CA LEU A 97 4.82 0.84 -6.97
C LEU A 97 3.61 1.06 -6.06
N GLY A 98 2.44 0.54 -6.44
CA GLY A 98 1.26 0.55 -5.58
C GLY A 98 1.50 -0.16 -4.25
N ALA A 99 2.12 -1.35 -4.30
CA ALA A 99 2.50 -2.11 -3.11
C ALA A 99 3.53 -1.38 -2.25
N LEU A 100 4.54 -0.75 -2.86
CA LEU A 100 5.57 0.01 -2.15
C LEU A 100 4.99 1.24 -1.45
N LEU A 101 4.10 1.98 -2.14
CA LEU A 101 3.39 3.12 -1.57
C LEU A 101 2.55 2.70 -0.37
N ALA A 102 1.72 1.66 -0.52
CA ALA A 102 0.93 1.10 0.56
C ALA A 102 1.80 0.64 1.74
N ALA A 103 2.90 -0.09 1.47
CA ALA A 103 3.83 -0.54 2.51
C ALA A 103 4.47 0.63 3.26
N THR A 104 4.83 1.71 2.56
CA THR A 104 5.42 2.90 3.16
C THR A 104 4.42 3.61 4.07
N LEU A 105 3.15 3.70 3.67
CA LEU A 105 2.08 4.27 4.48
C LEU A 105 1.86 3.46 5.77
N SER A 106 1.70 2.13 5.67
CA SER A 106 1.55 1.27 6.87
C SER A 106 2.79 1.30 7.76
N LEU A 107 4.00 1.31 7.17
CA LEU A 107 5.25 1.40 7.92
C LEU A 107 5.39 2.74 8.65
N HIS A 108 4.93 3.84 8.05
CA HIS A 108 4.91 5.14 8.71
C HIS A 108 3.99 5.14 9.93
N ILE A 109 2.81 4.52 9.84
CA ILE A 109 1.92 4.38 11.00
C ILE A 109 2.56 3.49 12.07
N GLN A 110 3.18 2.37 11.70
CA GLN A 110 3.94 1.57 12.65
C GLN A 110 5.05 2.36 13.35
N PHE A 111 5.82 3.12 12.58
CA PHE A 111 6.87 3.98 13.11
C PHE A 111 6.29 5.02 14.07
N SER A 112 5.14 5.62 13.73
CA SER A 112 4.48 6.57 14.62
C SER A 112 4.14 5.94 15.98
N ASP A 113 3.82 4.64 16.02
CA ASP A 113 3.53 3.89 17.23
C ASP A 113 4.77 3.22 17.85
N ALA A 114 5.98 3.76 17.64
CA ALA A 114 7.25 3.13 18.04
C ALA A 114 7.33 2.62 19.50
N ASN A 115 6.58 3.25 20.42
CA ASN A 115 6.51 2.89 21.84
C ASN A 115 5.10 2.45 22.28
N GLY A 116 4.15 2.34 21.35
CA GLY A 116 2.76 2.04 21.67
C GLY A 116 2.45 0.55 21.70
N PRO A 117 1.26 0.19 22.21
CA PRO A 117 0.82 -1.21 22.31
C PRO A 117 0.53 -1.84 20.93
N TRP A 118 0.45 -1.05 19.87
CA TRP A 118 0.04 -1.46 18.53
C TRP A 118 1.22 -1.59 17.56
N LEU A 119 2.46 -1.52 18.05
CA LEU A 119 3.69 -1.53 17.26
C LEU A 119 3.76 -2.66 16.23
N TYR A 120 3.18 -3.83 16.51
CA TYR A 120 3.23 -4.99 15.60
C TYR A 120 1.96 -5.21 14.79
N GLU A 121 0.90 -4.45 15.03
CA GLU A 121 -0.37 -4.64 14.31
C GLU A 121 -0.20 -4.33 12.82
N TYR A 122 0.52 -3.27 12.50
CA TYR A 122 0.75 -2.85 11.11
C TYR A 122 1.75 -3.74 10.35
N ALA A 123 2.51 -4.60 11.05
CA ALA A 123 3.42 -5.54 10.40
C ALA A 123 2.68 -6.55 9.52
N VAL A 124 1.43 -6.89 9.88
CA VAL A 124 0.58 -7.76 9.07
C VAL A 124 0.16 -7.13 7.75
N GLU A 125 0.31 -5.80 7.62
CA GLU A 125 0.03 -5.07 6.38
C GLU A 125 1.31 -4.88 5.55
N TRP A 126 2.33 -4.23 6.11
CA TRP A 126 3.50 -3.83 5.32
C TRP A 126 4.37 -5.03 4.92
N VAL A 127 4.44 -6.11 5.70
CA VAL A 127 5.25 -7.29 5.34
C VAL A 127 4.69 -7.98 4.09
N PRO A 128 3.39 -8.34 4.01
CA PRO A 128 2.83 -8.86 2.77
C PRO A 128 2.92 -7.88 1.60
N LEU A 129 2.75 -6.57 1.83
CA LEU A 129 2.88 -5.56 0.79
C LEU A 129 4.31 -5.52 0.22
N LEU A 130 5.34 -5.58 1.07
CA LEU A 130 6.72 -5.69 0.61
C LEU A 130 6.97 -6.98 -0.18
N CYS A 131 6.39 -8.11 0.22
CA CYS A 131 6.42 -9.32 -0.60
C CYS A 131 5.79 -9.06 -1.99
N LEU A 132 4.65 -8.34 -2.06
CA LEU A 132 3.99 -8.01 -3.32
C LEU A 132 4.82 -7.10 -4.23
N VAL A 133 5.70 -6.24 -3.69
CA VAL A 133 6.67 -5.45 -4.47
C VAL A 133 7.53 -6.36 -5.35
N PHE A 134 8.04 -7.46 -4.78
CA PHE A 134 8.95 -8.37 -5.47
C PHE A 134 8.23 -9.48 -6.27
N MET A 135 6.98 -9.81 -5.91
CA MET A 135 6.23 -10.93 -6.50
C MET A 135 5.54 -10.62 -7.84
N ARG A 136 5.66 -9.39 -8.37
CA ARG A 136 5.07 -8.99 -9.67
C ARG A 136 3.57 -9.26 -9.76
N SER A 137 2.88 -8.87 -8.70
CA SER A 137 1.49 -9.26 -8.48
C SER A 137 0.52 -8.79 -9.58
N GLY A 138 0.85 -7.76 -10.36
CA GLY A 138 0.04 -7.27 -11.50
C GLY A 138 0.08 -8.11 -12.78
N THR A 139 0.97 -9.11 -12.89
CA THR A 139 1.08 -9.93 -14.11
C THR A 139 -0.09 -10.90 -14.31
N LEU A 140 -0.80 -11.27 -13.25
CA LEU A 140 -2.01 -12.09 -13.29
C LEU A 140 -3.22 -11.23 -12.89
N TRP A 141 -4.25 -11.18 -13.74
CA TRP A 141 -5.47 -10.38 -13.52
C TRP A 141 -5.19 -8.88 -13.26
N GLY A 142 -4.10 -8.35 -13.82
CA GLY A 142 -3.76 -6.94 -13.74
C GLY A 142 -3.38 -6.38 -15.10
N LEU A 143 -3.39 -5.05 -15.20
CA LEU A 143 -3.03 -4.31 -16.41
C LEU A 143 -1.55 -4.46 -16.75
N ASP A 144 -0.66 -4.65 -15.78
CA ASP A 144 0.77 -4.94 -16.01
C ASP A 144 0.94 -6.15 -16.95
N GLY A 145 0.16 -7.22 -16.73
CA GLY A 145 0.17 -8.41 -17.59
C GLY A 145 -0.42 -8.16 -18.99
N VAL A 146 -1.41 -7.28 -19.12
CA VAL A 146 -1.97 -6.89 -20.42
C VAL A 146 -0.94 -6.10 -21.23
N ILE A 147 -0.32 -5.10 -20.60
CA ILE A 147 0.71 -4.23 -21.21
C ILE A 147 1.93 -5.05 -21.62
N ALA A 148 2.38 -5.97 -20.76
CA ALA A 148 3.51 -6.84 -21.07
C ALA A 148 3.24 -7.75 -22.28
N ARG A 149 1.98 -8.18 -22.49
CA ARG A 149 1.61 -8.99 -23.66
C ARG A 149 1.51 -8.18 -24.95
N SER A 150 1.07 -6.92 -24.87
CA SER A 150 0.90 -6.07 -26.04
C SER A 150 2.20 -5.41 -26.51
N ASN A 151 3.20 -5.23 -25.62
CA ASN A 151 4.48 -4.61 -25.98
C ASN A 151 5.69 -5.46 -25.54
N PRO A 152 6.43 -6.05 -26.51
CA PRO A 152 7.62 -6.86 -26.23
C PRO A 152 8.72 -6.14 -25.44
N ARG A 153 8.82 -4.80 -25.54
CA ARG A 153 9.83 -4.01 -24.81
C ARG A 153 9.57 -4.02 -23.30
N TRP A 154 8.31 -4.09 -22.91
CA TRP A 154 7.89 -4.13 -21.51
C TRP A 154 7.90 -5.55 -20.93
N ARG A 155 8.06 -6.58 -21.77
CA ARG A 155 8.28 -7.95 -21.29
C ARG A 155 9.53 -8.05 -20.45
N TRP A 156 10.59 -7.28 -20.70
CA TRP A 156 11.79 -7.34 -19.86
C TRP A 156 11.61 -6.62 -18.51
N ALA A 157 10.81 -5.55 -18.48
CA ALA A 157 10.42 -4.88 -17.24
C ALA A 157 9.43 -5.70 -16.40
N PHE A 158 8.66 -6.62 -17.03
CA PHE A 158 7.59 -7.41 -16.39
C PHE A 158 7.74 -8.94 -16.39
N ALA A 159 8.72 -9.50 -17.10
CA ALA A 159 9.15 -10.90 -17.03
C ALA A 159 10.41 -11.00 -16.18
N GLY A 160 10.45 -12.00 -15.30
CA GLY A 160 11.69 -12.36 -14.62
C GLY A 160 12.64 -12.90 -15.67
N THR A 161 13.93 -12.83 -15.41
CA THR A 161 14.95 -13.55 -16.17
C THR A 161 14.71 -15.05 -16.09
N GLU A 162 13.69 -15.56 -16.76
CA GLU A 162 13.77 -16.89 -17.34
C GLU A 162 14.49 -16.67 -18.67
N ALA A 163 15.82 -16.73 -18.59
CA ALA A 163 16.62 -16.96 -19.77
C ALA A 163 16.01 -18.18 -20.47
N PRO A 164 15.76 -18.13 -21.79
CA PRO A 164 15.29 -19.30 -22.50
C PRO A 164 16.30 -20.41 -22.22
N SER A 165 15.87 -21.47 -21.54
CA SER A 165 16.60 -22.72 -21.56
C SER A 165 16.66 -23.11 -23.03
N ARG A 166 17.78 -22.77 -23.66
CA ARG A 166 18.08 -23.23 -25.01
C ARG A 166 17.93 -24.73 -24.95
N ALA A 167 17.02 -25.21 -25.79
CA ALA A 167 16.95 -26.57 -26.23
C ALA A 167 18.35 -27.20 -26.28
N ALA A 168 18.66 -28.04 -25.29
CA ALA A 168 19.63 -29.11 -25.44
C ALA A 168 18.90 -30.25 -26.15
N SER A 169 18.54 -29.99 -27.40
CA SER A 169 18.14 -30.96 -28.40
C SER A 169 18.85 -30.58 -29.69
N ALA A 170 20.17 -30.76 -29.71
CA ALA A 170 20.98 -30.95 -30.91
C ALA A 170 22.42 -31.27 -30.48
N GLN A 171 22.91 -32.45 -30.90
CA GLN A 171 24.22 -33.09 -30.67
C GLN A 171 24.23 -34.06 -29.49
N GLY A 172 24.27 -35.38 -29.67
CA GLY A 172 24.27 -36.24 -30.86
C GLY A 172 24.05 -37.68 -30.42
#